data_AF-A0A0K0FZJ6-F1
#
_entry.id   AF-A0A0K0FZJ6-F1
#
_cell.length_a   1.000
_cell.length_b   1.000
_cell.length_c   1.000
_cell.angle_alpha   90.00
_cell.angle_beta   90.00
_cell.angle_gamma   90.00
#
_symmetry.space_group_name_H-M   'P 1'
#
loop_
_entity.id
_entity.type
_entity.pdbx_description
1 polymer ?
#
loop_
_entity_poly.entity_id
_entity_poly.type
_entity_poly.pdbx_seq_one_letter_code
_entity_poly.pdbx_strand_id
1 'polypeptide(L)'
;MTIDAKKRPSPATARRTTTRDPLRWRYWNGKEPLNAKHIAKEATYLFYQCGYHHFKFIKVCKTEKREINGFWRYRVKFTAKKCKKSKEVDTCKKSKKSKKGKKSKKCKTQIKYYNCYEKRIQFEAIFRDNVVHNSLRLNVTNTENNNSCALVIKY
;
A
#
# COMPACT_ATOMS: atom_id res chain seq x y z
N MET A 1 -49.97 22.17 -54.80
CA MET A 1 -48.88 21.18 -54.71
C MET A 1 -48.13 21.45 -53.41
N THR A 2 -48.17 20.52 -52.47
CA THR A 2 -47.64 20.69 -51.12
C THR A 2 -46.50 19.69 -50.95
N ILE A 3 -45.31 20.18 -50.58
CA ILE A 3 -44.08 19.41 -50.45
C ILE A 3 -43.95 18.96 -48.99
N ASP A 4 -44.20 17.67 -48.73
CA ASP A 4 -43.99 17.07 -47.40
C ASP A 4 -42.49 16.92 -47.12
N ALA A 5 -41.95 17.80 -46.27
CA ALA A 5 -40.59 17.68 -45.79
C ALA A 5 -40.50 16.59 -44.71
N LYS A 6 -39.88 15.45 -45.04
CA LYS A 6 -39.48 14.39 -44.10
C LYS A 6 -38.71 14.98 -42.91
N LYS A 7 -39.28 14.85 -41.71
CA LYS A 7 -38.67 15.16 -40.41
C LYS A 7 -37.35 14.37 -40.26
N ARG A 8 -36.21 15.06 -40.28
CA ARG A 8 -34.90 14.50 -39.92
C ARG A 8 -34.94 14.03 -38.45
N PRO A 9 -34.45 12.82 -38.11
CA PRO A 9 -34.26 12.46 -36.71
C PRO A 9 -33.22 13.42 -36.11
N SER A 10 -33.58 14.00 -34.97
CA SER A 10 -32.70 14.85 -34.17
C SER A 10 -31.42 14.08 -33.81
N PRO A 11 -30.24 14.72 -33.83
CA PRO A 11 -29.03 14.06 -33.38
C PRO A 11 -29.22 13.70 -31.91
N ALA A 12 -29.13 12.41 -31.62
CA ALA A 12 -29.15 11.86 -30.28
C ALA A 12 -28.27 12.71 -29.37
N THR A 13 -28.85 13.21 -28.29
CA THR A 13 -28.17 13.91 -27.22
C THR A 13 -26.90 13.15 -26.90
N ALA A 14 -25.75 13.75 -27.25
CA ALA A 14 -24.44 13.20 -26.94
C ALA A 14 -24.44 12.91 -25.43
N ARG A 15 -24.49 11.63 -25.08
CA ARG A 15 -24.45 11.16 -23.70
C ARG A 15 -23.10 11.62 -23.16
N ARG A 16 -23.10 12.75 -22.46
CA ARG A 16 -21.93 13.36 -21.83
C ARG A 16 -21.28 12.26 -21.01
N THR A 17 -20.20 11.68 -21.51
CA THR A 17 -19.37 10.72 -20.77
C THR A 17 -18.79 11.55 -19.64
N THR A 18 -19.48 11.54 -18.50
CA THR A 18 -18.97 12.12 -17.28
C THR A 18 -17.72 11.33 -16.96
N THR A 19 -16.55 11.89 -17.28
CA THR A 19 -15.29 11.45 -16.71
C THR A 19 -15.46 11.59 -15.20
N ARG A 20 -15.93 10.52 -14.55
CA ARG A 20 -16.17 10.50 -13.10
C ARG A 20 -14.86 10.90 -12.46
N ASP A 21 -14.86 12.02 -11.74
CA ASP A 21 -13.72 12.41 -10.92
C ASP A 21 -13.23 11.21 -10.12
N PRO A 22 -11.91 11.01 -9.99
CA PRO A 22 -11.37 9.87 -9.28
C PRO A 22 -12.00 9.82 -7.89
N LEU A 23 -12.62 8.68 -7.57
CA LEU A 23 -13.41 8.56 -6.34
C LEU A 23 -12.59 9.03 -5.14
N ARG A 24 -13.24 9.79 -4.25
CA ARG A 24 -12.64 10.20 -2.98
C ARG A 24 -12.16 8.98 -2.21
N TRP A 25 -11.09 9.15 -1.43
CA TRP A 25 -10.60 8.12 -0.51
C TRP A 25 -11.72 7.72 0.47
N ARG A 26 -12.02 6.42 0.51
CA ARG A 26 -13.02 5.82 1.40
C ARG A 26 -12.32 5.00 2.48
N TYR A 27 -12.95 4.89 3.64
CA TYR A 27 -12.44 4.03 4.69
C TYR A 27 -12.30 2.58 4.21
N TRP A 28 -11.25 1.94 4.71
CA TRP A 28 -10.96 0.53 4.48
C TRP A 28 -10.55 -0.13 5.79
N ASN A 29 -11.06 -1.33 6.08
CA ASN A 29 -10.81 -2.03 7.35
C ASN A 29 -9.34 -2.47 7.56
N GLY A 30 -8.50 -2.41 6.52
CA GLY A 30 -7.08 -2.74 6.60
C GLY A 30 -6.76 -4.23 6.79
N LYS A 31 -7.74 -5.12 6.58
CA LYS A 31 -7.58 -6.58 6.69
C LYS A 31 -7.65 -7.27 5.33
N GLU A 32 -8.65 -6.91 4.52
CA GLU A 32 -8.92 -7.56 3.23
C GLU A 32 -9.16 -6.52 2.13
N PRO A 33 -8.63 -6.69 0.91
CA PRO A 33 -7.83 -7.84 0.46
C PRO A 33 -6.36 -7.80 0.92
N LEU A 34 -5.91 -6.67 1.47
CA LEU A 34 -4.52 -6.48 1.88
C LEU A 34 -4.40 -6.21 3.39
N ASN A 35 -3.30 -6.63 3.99
CA ASN A 35 -3.05 -6.33 5.40
C ASN A 35 -2.33 -4.98 5.53
N ALA A 36 -3.03 -3.95 6.02
CA ALA A 36 -2.47 -2.61 6.19
C ALA A 36 -1.24 -2.58 7.09
N LYS A 37 -1.19 -3.43 8.12
CA LYS A 37 -0.03 -3.54 9.01
C LYS A 37 1.16 -4.15 8.29
N HIS A 38 0.92 -5.09 7.37
CA HIS A 38 1.98 -5.65 6.54
C HIS A 38 2.49 -4.60 5.55
N ILE A 39 1.60 -3.89 4.84
CA ILE A 39 1.97 -2.79 3.94
C ILE A 39 2.83 -1.76 4.68
N ALA A 40 2.43 -1.33 5.88
CA ALA A 40 3.19 -0.35 6.64
C ALA A 40 4.59 -0.85 7.04
N LYS A 41 4.73 -2.15 7.38
CA LYS A 41 6.04 -2.75 7.71
C LYS A 41 6.95 -2.84 6.49
N GLU A 42 6.42 -3.34 5.38
CA GLU A 42 7.17 -3.42 4.11
C GLU A 42 7.55 -2.02 3.63
N ALA A 43 6.65 -1.04 3.75
CA ALA A 43 6.93 0.35 3.44
C ALA A 43 8.07 0.93 4.31
N THR A 44 8.10 0.64 5.62
CA THR A 44 9.23 1.08 6.47
C THR A 44 10.55 0.43 6.10
N TYR A 45 10.52 -0.86 5.74
CA TYR A 45 11.72 -1.58 5.33
C TYR A 45 12.24 -1.05 4.00
N LEU A 46 11.35 -0.83 3.04
CA LEU A 46 11.67 -0.25 1.75
C LEU A 46 12.30 1.14 1.88
N PHE A 47 11.75 1.99 2.75
CA PHE A 47 12.31 3.33 2.95
C PHE A 47 13.78 3.26 3.37
N TYR A 48 14.14 2.27 4.21
CA TYR A 48 15.54 2.00 4.53
C TYR A 48 16.35 1.49 3.33
N GLN A 49 15.81 0.55 2.55
CA GLN A 49 16.48 0.04 1.34
C GLN A 49 16.78 1.14 0.31
N CYS A 50 16.00 2.23 0.30
CA CYS A 50 16.24 3.39 -0.56
C CYS A 50 17.35 4.33 -0.04
N GLY A 51 18.08 3.96 1.01
CA GLY A 51 19.18 4.74 1.57
C GLY A 51 18.78 5.71 2.68
N TYR A 52 17.51 5.74 3.09
CA TYR A 52 17.08 6.55 4.23
C TYR A 52 17.37 5.87 5.57
N HIS A 53 17.13 6.58 6.68
CA HIS A 53 17.36 6.04 8.02
C HIS A 53 16.48 4.82 8.35
N HIS A 54 16.91 4.04 9.33
CA HIS A 54 16.09 2.96 9.86
C HIS A 54 14.87 3.51 10.61
N PHE A 55 13.69 3.00 10.29
CA PHE A 55 12.46 3.32 10.99
C PHE A 55 11.78 2.06 11.52
N LYS A 56 11.49 2.04 12.82
CA LYS A 56 10.67 1.00 13.45
C LYS A 56 9.21 1.38 13.35
N PHE A 57 8.43 0.60 12.59
CA PHE A 57 6.97 0.69 12.58
C PHE A 57 6.36 0.60 13.99
N ILE A 58 5.40 1.47 14.30
CA ILE A 58 4.67 1.51 15.58
C ILE A 58 3.22 1.09 15.39
N LYS A 59 2.44 1.90 14.67
CA LYS A 59 1.01 1.65 14.47
C LYS A 59 0.50 2.24 13.16
N VAL A 60 -0.55 1.62 12.63
CA VAL A 60 -1.38 2.19 11.57
C VAL A 60 -2.33 3.20 12.21
N CYS A 61 -2.44 4.38 11.59
CA CYS A 61 -3.31 5.46 12.04
C CYS A 61 -4.58 5.55 11.20
N LYS A 62 -4.46 5.40 9.87
CA LYS A 62 -5.59 5.50 8.95
C LYS A 62 -5.40 4.57 7.77
N THR A 63 -6.50 3.98 7.32
CA THR A 63 -6.57 3.07 6.18
C THR A 63 -7.68 3.52 5.25
N GLU A 64 -7.32 3.78 4.01
CA GLU A 64 -8.23 4.28 2.99
C GLU A 64 -8.01 3.54 1.67
N LYS A 65 -9.05 3.45 0.86
CA LYS A 65 -8.97 2.95 -0.50
C LYS A 65 -9.72 3.85 -1.47
N ARG A 66 -9.30 3.88 -2.72
CA ARG A 66 -10.07 4.48 -3.81
C ARG A 66 -9.82 3.72 -5.10
N GLU A 67 -10.76 3.82 -6.01
CA GLU A 67 -10.64 3.26 -7.34
C GLU A 67 -10.25 4.36 -8.33
N ILE A 68 -9.26 4.09 -9.17
CA ILE A 68 -8.84 4.96 -10.27
C ILE A 68 -8.66 4.09 -11.50
N ASN A 69 -9.40 4.40 -12.57
CA ASN A 69 -9.34 3.69 -13.85
C ASN A 69 -9.56 2.17 -13.70
N GLY A 70 -10.51 1.75 -12.86
CA GLY A 70 -10.82 0.33 -12.63
C GLY A 70 -9.89 -0.40 -11.66
N PHE A 71 -8.95 0.31 -11.03
CA PHE A 71 -7.93 -0.28 -10.16
C PHE A 71 -7.93 0.32 -8.76
N TRP A 72 -7.75 -0.50 -7.72
CA TRP A 72 -7.72 -0.03 -6.35
C TRP A 72 -6.35 0.50 -5.94
N ARG A 73 -6.39 1.66 -5.31
CA ARG A 73 -5.26 2.20 -4.56
C ARG A 73 -5.59 2.10 -3.08
N TYR A 74 -4.64 1.57 -2.32
CA TYR A 74 -4.74 1.43 -0.87
C TYR A 74 -3.75 2.38 -0.21
N ARG A 75 -4.26 3.28 0.62
CA ARG A 75 -3.47 4.25 1.38
C ARG A 75 -3.45 3.85 2.84
N VAL A 76 -2.25 3.77 3.39
CA VAL A 76 -2.00 3.46 4.79
C VAL A 76 -1.18 4.60 5.38
N LYS A 77 -1.81 5.38 6.27
CA LYS A 77 -1.08 6.35 7.10
C LYS A 77 -0.66 5.66 8.37
N PHE A 78 0.62 5.72 8.71
CA PHE A 78 1.17 5.05 9.88
C PHE A 78 2.23 5.90 10.57
N THR A 79 2.63 5.47 11.76
CA THR A 79 3.71 6.10 12.53
C THR A 79 4.86 5.14 12.72
N ALA A 80 6.07 5.68 12.64
CA ALA A 80 7.31 4.96 12.87
C ALA A 80 8.28 5.79 13.71
N LYS A 81 9.24 5.13 14.36
CA LYS A 81 10.31 5.78 15.13
C LYS A 81 11.64 5.61 14.42
N LYS A 82 12.40 6.68 14.28
CA LYS A 82 13.79 6.60 13.79
C LYS A 82 14.61 5.76 14.77
N CYS A 83 15.49 4.91 14.28
CA CYS A 83 16.40 4.10 15.08
C CYS A 83 17.82 4.19 14.51
N LYS A 84 18.84 4.10 15.38
CA LYS A 84 20.25 4.19 14.93
C LYS A 84 20.74 2.90 14.28
N LYS A 85 20.28 1.75 14.75
CA LYS A 85 20.75 0.44 14.29
C LYS A 85 19.58 -0.50 14.06
N SER A 86 19.72 -1.38 13.09
CA SER A 86 18.87 -2.56 12.93
C SER A 86 19.73 -3.80 12.74
N LYS A 87 19.22 -4.96 13.15
CA LYS A 87 19.86 -6.26 12.94
C LYS A 87 18.80 -7.28 12.55
N GLU A 88 19.03 -7.99 11.47
CA GLU A 88 18.23 -9.16 11.11
C GLU A 88 18.59 -10.31 12.06
N VAL A 89 17.56 -10.91 12.65
CA VAL A 89 17.70 -12.01 13.59
C VAL A 89 16.76 -13.13 13.16
N ASP A 90 17.34 -14.29 12.89
CA ASP A 90 16.55 -15.48 12.61
C ASP A 90 15.97 -16.04 13.91
N THR A 91 14.64 -15.99 13.98
CA THR A 91 13.89 -16.55 15.09
C THR A 91 13.34 -17.91 14.66
N CYS A 92 14.03 -18.98 15.05
CA CYS A 92 13.55 -20.34 14.86
C CYS A 92 12.65 -20.74 16.03
N LYS A 93 11.32 -20.75 15.82
CA LYS A 93 10.39 -21.32 16.80
C LYS A 93 10.30 -22.83 16.60
N LYS A 94 10.58 -23.59 17.67
CA LYS A 94 10.20 -25.02 17.72
C LYS A 94 8.68 -25.08 17.74
N SER A 95 8.05 -25.67 16.72
CA SER A 95 6.60 -25.92 16.73
C SER A 95 6.27 -26.97 17.80
N LYS A 96 5.17 -26.78 18.53
CA LYS A 96 4.64 -27.81 19.43
C LYS A 96 4.32 -29.06 18.60
N LYS A 97 4.68 -30.22 19.13
CA LYS A 97 4.52 -31.57 18.56
C LYS A 97 3.13 -31.70 17.89
N SER A 98 3.07 -31.82 16.57
CA SER A 98 1.88 -32.36 15.89
C SER A 98 1.82 -33.86 16.18
N LYS A 99 0.60 -34.42 16.33
CA LYS A 99 0.33 -35.80 16.76
C LYS A 99 0.91 -36.91 15.86
N LYS A 100 1.55 -36.59 14.74
CA LYS A 100 2.31 -37.53 13.90
C LYS A 100 3.58 -36.86 13.38
N GLY A 101 4.74 -37.31 13.87
CA GLY A 101 6.03 -37.29 13.18
C GLY A 101 6.66 -35.94 12.77
N LYS A 102 7.84 -35.67 13.33
CA LYS A 102 8.84 -34.61 12.99
C LYS A 102 8.49 -33.16 13.39
N LYS A 103 9.31 -32.60 14.29
CA LYS A 103 9.34 -31.17 14.63
C LYS A 103 9.85 -30.37 13.43
N SER A 104 8.98 -29.72 12.66
CA SER A 104 9.42 -28.76 11.65
C SER A 104 9.89 -27.47 12.33
N LYS A 105 11.17 -27.12 12.28
CA LYS A 105 11.63 -25.77 12.66
C LYS A 105 11.11 -24.78 11.61
N LYS A 106 10.21 -23.86 11.98
CA LYS A 106 9.89 -22.69 11.14
C LYS A 106 10.79 -21.54 11.62
N CYS A 107 11.80 -21.22 10.83
CA CYS A 107 12.61 -20.02 11.04
C CYS A 107 11.94 -18.84 10.35
N LYS A 108 11.83 -17.72 11.06
CA LYS A 108 11.37 -16.44 10.51
C LYS A 108 12.44 -15.39 10.80
N THR A 109 12.92 -14.74 9.76
CA THR A 109 13.80 -13.58 9.88
C THR A 109 12.98 -12.41 10.43
N GLN A 110 13.47 -11.79 11.50
CA GLN A 110 12.87 -10.60 12.10
C GLN A 110 13.90 -9.50 12.24
N ILE A 111 13.52 -8.28 11.90
CA ILE A 111 14.38 -7.10 12.11
C ILE A 111 14.20 -6.60 13.53
N LYS A 112 15.29 -6.63 14.31
CA LYS A 112 15.37 -5.95 15.61
C LYS A 112 15.95 -4.55 15.42
N TYR A 113 15.30 -3.57 16.03
CA TYR A 113 15.73 -2.16 16.00
C TYR A 113 16.25 -1.75 17.38
N TYR A 114 17.36 -1.00 17.39
CA TYR A 114 18.04 -0.56 18.60
C TYR A 114 18.21 0.96 18.62
N ASN A 115 18.26 1.54 19.82
CA ASN A 115 18.46 2.98 20.05
C ASN A 115 17.48 3.83 19.22
N CYS A 116 16.18 3.58 19.44
CA CYS A 116 15.12 4.31 18.76
C CYS A 116 14.82 5.62 19.49
N TYR A 117 14.69 6.69 18.71
CA TYR A 117 14.33 8.00 19.22
C TYR A 117 12.86 8.01 19.71
N GLU A 118 12.54 8.92 20.62
CA GLU A 118 11.18 9.04 21.16
C GLU A 118 10.20 9.61 20.13
N LYS A 119 10.68 10.55 19.30
CA LYS A 119 9.90 11.22 18.26
C LYS A 119 9.28 10.20 17.31
N ARG A 120 7.96 10.31 17.14
CA ARG A 120 7.17 9.52 16.18
C ARG A 120 7.03 10.34 14.91
N ILE A 121 7.35 9.72 13.78
CA ILE A 121 7.29 10.34 12.46
C ILE A 121 6.16 9.68 11.69
N GLN A 122 5.40 10.50 10.97
CA GLN A 122 4.28 10.03 10.15
C GLN A 122 4.75 9.66 8.75
N PHE A 123 4.17 8.58 8.24
CA PHE A 123 4.42 8.08 6.91
C PHE A 123 3.10 7.78 6.22
N GLU A 124 3.10 7.90 4.91
CA GLU A 124 2.02 7.50 4.02
C GLU A 124 2.55 6.44 3.06
N ALA A 125 1.92 5.27 3.04
CA ALA A 125 2.15 4.25 2.03
C ALA A 125 0.97 4.17 1.07
N ILE A 126 1.23 4.16 -0.24
CA ILE A 126 0.24 3.96 -1.29
C ILE A 126 0.62 2.72 -2.10
N PHE A 127 -0.16 1.66 -1.93
CA PHE A 127 -0.10 0.46 -2.75
C PHE A 127 -1.07 0.56 -3.92
N ARG A 128 -0.62 0.17 -5.10
CA ARG A 128 -1.45 0.04 -6.31
C ARG A 128 -1.64 -1.45 -6.59
N ASP A 129 -2.88 -1.91 -6.65
CA ASP A 129 -3.21 -3.32 -6.85
C ASP A 129 -3.12 -3.78 -8.31
N ASN A 130 -2.85 -2.85 -9.22
CA ASN A 130 -2.78 -3.12 -10.64
C ASN A 130 -1.35 -3.36 -11.11
N VAL A 131 -1.24 -4.35 -11.98
CA VAL A 131 -0.04 -4.64 -12.74
C VAL A 131 -0.04 -3.72 -13.95
N VAL A 132 0.68 -2.60 -13.87
CA VAL A 132 0.86 -1.68 -15.00
C VAL A 132 2.25 -1.91 -15.57
N HIS A 133 2.35 -2.19 -16.87
CA HIS A 133 3.61 -2.59 -17.52
C HIS A 133 4.30 -3.75 -16.78
N ASN A 134 3.54 -4.80 -16.48
CA ASN A 134 4.02 -5.95 -15.70
C ASN A 134 4.61 -5.55 -14.34
N SER A 135 4.12 -4.50 -13.68
CA SER A 135 4.67 -4.10 -12.39
C SER A 135 3.67 -3.73 -11.32
N LEU A 136 3.91 -4.21 -10.10
CA LEU A 136 3.24 -3.77 -8.87
C LEU A 136 4.03 -2.63 -8.23
N ARG A 137 3.33 -1.67 -7.63
CA ARG A 137 3.98 -0.48 -7.06
C ARG A 137 3.53 -0.17 -5.65
N LEU A 138 4.50 -0.08 -4.74
CA LEU A 138 4.34 0.40 -3.37
C LEU A 138 5.13 1.69 -3.22
N ASN A 139 4.45 2.82 -3.02
CA ASN A 139 5.12 4.09 -2.69
C ASN A 139 5.04 4.32 -1.19
N VAL A 140 6.10 4.85 -0.61
CA VAL A 140 6.18 5.28 0.78
C VAL A 140 6.70 6.70 0.82
N THR A 141 6.08 7.54 1.63
CA THR A 141 6.44 8.95 1.79
C THR A 141 6.51 9.28 3.28
N ASN A 142 7.60 9.91 3.71
CA ASN A 142 7.67 10.57 5.01
C ASN A 142 6.94 11.91 4.91
N THR A 143 5.88 12.08 5.70
CA THR A 143 5.02 13.28 5.59
C THR A 143 5.61 14.51 6.26
N GLU A 144 6.69 14.37 7.05
CA GLU A 144 7.36 15.53 7.67
C GLU A 144 8.32 16.23 6.71
N ASN A 145 8.98 15.50 5.81
CA ASN A 145 9.99 16.05 4.92
C ASN A 145 9.76 15.75 3.43
N ASN A 146 8.63 15.12 3.09
CA ASN A 146 8.25 14.73 1.73
C ASN A 146 9.23 13.78 1.00
N ASN A 147 10.21 13.22 1.70
CA ASN A 147 11.06 12.18 1.13
C ASN A 147 10.21 10.97 0.81
N SER A 148 10.37 10.44 -0.40
CA SER A 148 9.56 9.31 -0.87
C SER A 148 10.43 8.27 -1.55
N CYS A 149 9.97 7.03 -1.51
CA CYS A 149 10.54 5.95 -2.29
C CYS A 149 9.44 5.03 -2.83
N ALA A 150 9.77 4.26 -3.88
CA ALA A 150 8.85 3.34 -4.50
C ALA A 150 9.50 1.96 -4.73
N LEU A 151 8.81 0.89 -4.35
CA LEU A 151 9.06 -0.44 -4.91
C LEU A 151 8.35 -0.54 -6.24
N VAL A 152 9.04 -1.09 -7.22
CA VAL A 152 8.42 -1.55 -8.47
C VAL A 152 8.81 -3.01 -8.63
N ILE A 153 7.85 -3.91 -8.41
CA ILE A 153 8.06 -5.36 -8.58
C ILE A 153 7.65 -5.70 -9.99
N LYS A 154 8.61 -6.04 -10.85
CA LYS A 154 8.35 -6.52 -12.22
C LYS A 154 7.93 -8.00 -12.20
N TYR A 155 6.96 -8.36 -13.03
CA TYR A 155 6.44 -9.70 -13.28
C TYR A 155 6.88 -10.20 -14.65
#